data_AF-A0A6L4AFF2-F1
#
_entry.id   AF-A0A6L4AFF2-F1
#
_cell.length_a   1.000
_cell.length_b   1.000
_cell.length_c   1.000
_cell.angle_alpha   90.00
_cell.angle_beta   90.00
_cell.angle_gamma   90.00
#
_symmetry.space_group_name_H-M   'P 1'
#
loop_
_entity.id
_entity.type
_entity.pdbx_description
1 polymer ?
#
loop_
_entity_poly.entity_id
_entity_poly.type
_entity_poly.pdbx_seq_one_letter_code
_entity_poly.pdbx_strand_id
1 'polypeptide(L)'
;MSAGANHVVEQNTQKTRFNQANFIQSFIMKMNSIYTYSEADETDILNTLKRDRNWDILTNDATIEKYKIALKSSVTYVARQDAVFCGFIRAISDEGIALYISELYVKEEHRNSGIGHALIERIKHDFQTVTVYALSDEDTYYLKHGYRRIGSVFEI
;
A
#
# COMPACT_ATOMS: atom_id res chain seq x y z
N MET A 1 6.62 -3.75 60.98
CA MET A 1 5.83 -3.05 59.94
C MET A 1 6.67 -2.96 58.66
N SER A 2 6.60 -3.94 57.74
CA SER A 2 7.33 -3.83 56.45
C SER A 2 6.79 -4.70 55.30
N ALA A 3 5.78 -5.55 55.51
CA ALA A 3 5.29 -6.45 54.46
C ALA A 3 4.42 -5.76 53.38
N GLY A 4 3.84 -4.59 53.66
CA GLY A 4 2.93 -3.92 52.74
C GLY A 4 3.59 -3.13 51.60
N ALA A 5 4.82 -2.66 51.78
CA ALA A 5 5.50 -1.80 50.80
C ALA A 5 6.04 -2.59 49.60
N ASN A 6 6.59 -3.78 49.83
CA ASN A 6 7.18 -4.60 48.76
C ASN A 6 6.13 -5.11 47.76
N HIS A 7 4.92 -5.44 48.25
CA HIS A 7 3.88 -5.99 47.38
C HIS A 7 3.33 -4.96 46.38
N VAL A 8 3.27 -3.68 46.78
CA VAL A 8 2.81 -2.57 45.92
C VAL A 8 3.86 -2.21 44.86
N VAL A 9 5.15 -2.27 45.22
CA VAL A 9 6.26 -1.98 44.30
C VAL A 9 6.37 -3.04 43.21
N GLU A 10 6.21 -4.32 43.53
CA GLU A 10 6.21 -5.40 42.53
C GLU A 10 5.03 -5.33 41.56
N GLN A 11 3.82 -5.04 42.05
CA GLN A 11 2.64 -4.90 41.19
C GLN A 11 2.75 -3.71 40.23
N ASN A 12 3.28 -2.57 40.70
CA ASN A 12 3.52 -1.41 39.84
C ASN A 12 4.64 -1.67 38.82
N THR A 13 5.68 -2.41 39.19
CA THR A 13 6.78 -2.77 38.28
C THR A 13 6.32 -3.72 37.18
N GLN A 14 5.48 -4.71 37.53
CA GLN A 14 4.88 -5.63 36.55
C GLN A 14 3.90 -4.91 35.61
N LYS A 15 3.06 -4.01 36.13
CA LYS A 15 2.11 -3.22 35.33
C LYS A 15 2.80 -2.26 34.36
N THR A 16 3.88 -1.62 34.79
CA THR A 16 4.70 -0.75 33.92
C THR A 16 5.44 -1.55 32.85
N ARG A 17 6.00 -2.72 33.18
CA ARG A 17 6.62 -3.62 32.19
C ARG A 17 5.60 -4.16 31.18
N PHE A 18 4.40 -4.52 31.62
CA PHE A 18 3.32 -4.98 30.74
C PHE A 18 2.85 -3.86 29.79
N ASN A 19 2.69 -2.63 30.29
CA ASN A 19 2.34 -1.49 29.44
C ASN A 19 3.46 -1.09 28.47
N GLN A 20 4.72 -1.17 28.89
CA GLN A 20 5.86 -0.87 28.02
C GLN A 20 6.06 -1.95 26.94
N ALA A 21 5.84 -3.23 27.28
CA ALA A 21 5.82 -4.33 26.32
C ALA A 21 4.66 -4.19 25.33
N ASN A 22 3.45 -3.85 25.78
CA ASN A 22 2.31 -3.58 24.88
C ASN A 22 2.52 -2.33 24.02
N PHE A 23 3.19 -1.31 24.54
CA PHE A 23 3.54 -0.10 23.77
C PHE A 23 4.60 -0.40 22.72
N ILE A 24 5.64 -1.17 23.07
CA ILE A 24 6.66 -1.64 22.13
C ILE A 24 6.04 -2.63 21.12
N GLN A 25 5.15 -3.53 21.53
CA GLN A 25 4.41 -4.42 20.63
C GLN A 25 3.52 -3.61 19.68
N SER A 26 2.78 -2.60 20.18
CA SER A 26 1.96 -1.68 19.39
C SER A 26 2.77 -0.75 18.48
N PHE A 27 4.04 -0.48 18.81
CA PHE A 27 4.95 0.35 18.02
C PHE A 27 5.70 -0.49 16.97
N ILE A 28 6.07 -1.74 17.30
CA ILE A 28 6.62 -2.73 16.38
C ILE A 28 5.53 -3.20 15.39
N MET A 29 4.27 -3.27 15.81
CA MET A 29 3.09 -3.53 14.96
C MET A 29 2.54 -2.28 14.25
N LYS A 30 3.43 -1.39 13.77
CA LYS A 30 3.06 -0.36 12.79
C LYS A 30 4.13 -0.28 11.70
N MET A 31 4.62 -1.42 11.26
CA MET A 31 5.45 -1.50 10.06
C MET A 31 4.54 -1.70 8.85
N ASN A 32 4.39 -0.65 8.05
CA ASN A 32 3.88 -0.79 6.70
C ASN A 32 4.85 -1.70 5.94
N SER A 33 4.40 -2.90 5.58
CA SER A 33 5.16 -3.75 4.68
C SER A 33 4.74 -3.44 3.25
N ILE A 34 5.69 -2.96 2.45
CA ILE A 34 5.53 -2.84 1.01
C ILE A 34 6.43 -3.89 0.37
N TYR A 35 5.85 -4.73 -0.47
CA TYR A 35 6.56 -5.84 -1.11
C TYR A 35 5.99 -6.15 -2.49
N THR A 36 6.77 -6.85 -3.31
CA THR A 36 6.36 -7.25 -4.66
C THR A 36 5.19 -8.21 -4.59
N TYR A 37 4.18 -7.99 -5.42
CA TYR A 37 3.00 -8.82 -5.54
C TYR A 37 3.34 -10.32 -5.68
N SER A 38 2.51 -11.15 -5.07
CA SER A 38 2.48 -12.60 -5.25
C SER A 38 1.05 -13.08 -5.48
N GLU A 39 0.88 -14.31 -5.99
CA GLU A 39 -0.46 -14.90 -6.18
C GLU A 39 -1.27 -15.00 -4.88
N ALA A 40 -0.61 -15.01 -3.71
CA ALA A 40 -1.28 -14.97 -2.40
C ALA A 40 -2.03 -13.65 -2.15
N ASP A 41 -1.68 -12.56 -2.85
CA ASP A 41 -2.31 -11.25 -2.70
C ASP A 41 -3.49 -11.05 -3.67
N GLU A 42 -3.63 -11.91 -4.69
CA GLU A 42 -4.62 -11.76 -5.77
C GLU A 42 -6.03 -11.59 -5.23
N THR A 43 -6.42 -12.47 -4.29
CA THR A 43 -7.78 -12.48 -3.74
C THR A 43 -8.11 -11.17 -3.02
N ASP A 44 -7.17 -10.61 -2.26
CA ASP A 44 -7.38 -9.35 -1.53
C ASP A 44 -7.52 -8.16 -2.50
N ILE A 45 -6.70 -8.11 -3.55
CA ILE A 45 -6.79 -7.09 -4.60
C ILE A 45 -8.13 -7.19 -5.31
N LEU A 46 -8.48 -8.37 -5.83
CA LEU A 46 -9.70 -8.57 -6.61
C LEU A 46 -10.96 -8.31 -5.79
N ASN A 47 -11.03 -8.80 -4.54
CA ASN A 47 -12.17 -8.56 -3.66
C ASN A 47 -12.33 -7.07 -3.33
N THR A 48 -11.23 -6.34 -3.23
CA THR A 48 -11.26 -4.91 -2.95
C THR A 48 -11.76 -4.13 -4.16
N LEU A 49 -11.20 -4.39 -5.35
CA LEU A 49 -11.60 -3.72 -6.58
C LEU A 49 -13.07 -4.00 -6.93
N LYS A 50 -13.54 -5.24 -6.75
CA LYS A 50 -14.96 -5.61 -6.98
C LYS A 50 -15.97 -4.87 -6.08
N ARG A 51 -15.52 -4.26 -4.97
CA ARG A 51 -16.39 -3.47 -4.08
C ARG A 51 -16.49 -2.01 -4.49
N ASP A 52 -15.59 -1.53 -5.34
CA ASP A 52 -15.53 -0.15 -5.82
C ASP A 52 -15.85 -0.13 -7.32
N ARG A 53 -17.05 0.37 -7.66
CA ARG A 53 -17.58 0.34 -9.03
C ARG A 53 -16.72 1.08 -10.04
N ASN A 54 -15.83 1.98 -9.58
CA ASN A 54 -14.89 2.67 -10.45
C ASN A 54 -13.88 1.70 -11.10
N TRP A 55 -13.75 0.48 -10.57
CA TRP A 55 -12.82 -0.54 -11.06
C TRP A 55 -13.51 -1.69 -11.81
N ASP A 56 -14.81 -1.59 -12.09
CA ASP A 56 -15.61 -2.64 -12.77
C ASP A 56 -15.00 -3.05 -14.12
N ILE A 57 -14.34 -2.12 -14.82
CA ILE A 57 -13.66 -2.38 -16.11
C ILE A 57 -12.52 -3.40 -15.98
N LEU A 58 -11.89 -3.52 -14.81
CA LEU A 58 -10.82 -4.47 -14.55
C LEU A 58 -11.37 -5.82 -14.08
N THR A 59 -12.46 -5.81 -13.31
CA THR A 59 -12.92 -7.00 -12.56
C THR A 59 -14.16 -7.70 -13.11
N ASN A 60 -14.72 -7.26 -14.24
CA ASN A 60 -15.84 -7.94 -14.89
C ASN A 60 -15.43 -9.29 -15.52
N ASP A 61 -16.41 -10.12 -15.84
CA ASP A 61 -16.20 -11.49 -16.35
C ASP A 61 -15.38 -11.55 -17.65
N ALA A 62 -15.42 -10.48 -18.47
CA ALA A 62 -14.68 -10.44 -19.74
C ALA A 62 -13.20 -10.06 -19.56
N THR A 63 -12.83 -9.42 -18.46
CA THR A 63 -11.48 -8.86 -18.24
C THR A 63 -10.72 -9.48 -17.08
N ILE A 64 -11.42 -10.09 -16.11
CA ILE A 64 -10.83 -10.55 -14.85
C ILE A 64 -9.61 -11.46 -15.04
N GLU A 65 -9.68 -12.43 -15.96
CA GLU A 65 -8.56 -13.36 -16.20
C GLU A 65 -7.36 -12.65 -16.85
N LYS A 66 -7.61 -11.68 -17.74
CA LYS A 66 -6.54 -10.85 -18.32
C LYS A 66 -5.91 -9.96 -17.24
N TYR A 67 -6.72 -9.45 -16.33
CA TYR A 67 -6.23 -8.61 -15.24
C TYR A 67 -5.35 -9.39 -14.26
N LYS A 68 -5.67 -10.65 -13.94
CA LYS A 68 -4.80 -11.54 -13.16
C LYS A 68 -3.45 -11.76 -13.82
N ILE A 69 -3.43 -12.00 -15.14
CA ILE A 69 -2.19 -12.09 -15.90
C ILE A 69 -1.40 -10.78 -15.81
N ALA A 70 -2.08 -9.64 -15.97
CA ALA A 70 -1.46 -8.32 -15.91
C ALA A 70 -0.86 -8.02 -14.52
N LEU A 71 -1.51 -8.40 -13.42
CA LEU A 71 -0.97 -8.28 -12.06
C LEU A 71 0.38 -9.01 -11.93
N LYS A 72 0.50 -10.19 -12.53
CA LYS A 72 1.70 -11.03 -12.48
C LYS A 72 2.81 -10.58 -13.43
N SER A 73 2.47 -10.06 -14.61
CA SER A 73 3.46 -9.65 -15.62
C SER A 73 3.93 -8.20 -15.49
N SER A 74 3.23 -7.37 -14.70
CA SER A 74 3.56 -5.96 -14.47
C SER A 74 4.44 -5.76 -13.23
N VAL A 75 4.97 -4.55 -13.07
CA VAL A 75 5.58 -4.12 -11.81
C VAL A 75 4.46 -3.83 -10.81
N THR A 76 4.22 -4.77 -9.89
CA THR A 76 3.13 -4.67 -8.92
C THR A 76 3.67 -4.75 -7.49
N TYR A 77 3.32 -3.79 -6.63
CA TYR A 77 3.62 -3.83 -5.20
C TYR A 77 2.34 -3.76 -4.38
N VAL A 78 2.35 -4.46 -3.25
CA VAL A 78 1.27 -4.53 -2.27
C VAL A 78 1.72 -3.86 -0.98
N ALA A 79 0.81 -3.12 -0.34
CA ALA A 79 0.99 -2.56 0.99
C ALA A 79 0.09 -3.28 2.00
N ARG A 80 0.69 -3.77 3.08
CA ARG A 80 -0.02 -4.27 4.27
C ARG A 80 0.39 -3.53 5.53
N GLN A 81 -0.55 -3.44 6.47
CA GLN A 81 -0.31 -3.02 7.84
C GLN A 81 -0.83 -4.13 8.75
N ASP A 82 0.02 -4.71 9.60
CA ASP A 82 -0.34 -5.81 10.51
C ASP A 82 -1.05 -6.98 9.80
N ALA A 83 -0.52 -7.37 8.63
CA ALA A 83 -1.07 -8.36 7.69
C ALA A 83 -2.40 -7.98 7.02
N VAL A 84 -3.01 -6.84 7.37
CA VAL A 84 -4.19 -6.31 6.70
C VAL A 84 -3.79 -5.69 5.37
N PHE A 85 -4.43 -6.10 4.27
CA PHE A 85 -4.29 -5.46 2.98
C PHE A 85 -4.78 -4.01 3.04
N CYS A 86 -3.92 -3.07 2.65
CA CYS A 86 -4.21 -1.64 2.68
C CYS A 86 -4.29 -1.00 1.28
N GLY A 87 -3.57 -1.56 0.32
CA GLY A 87 -3.52 -1.01 -1.04
C GLY A 87 -2.48 -1.69 -1.91
N PHE A 88 -2.43 -1.28 -3.17
CA PHE A 88 -1.45 -1.74 -4.13
C PHE A 88 -1.16 -0.66 -5.18
N ILE A 89 -0.04 -0.82 -5.88
CA ILE A 89 0.31 -0.04 -7.07
C ILE A 89 0.72 -1.02 -8.16
N ARG A 90 0.27 -0.75 -9.39
CA ARG A 90 0.70 -1.48 -10.58
C ARG A 90 1.19 -0.51 -11.65
N ALA A 91 2.35 -0.81 -12.21
CA ALA A 91 2.95 -0.06 -13.30
C ALA A 91 3.34 -0.97 -14.47
N ILE A 92 3.12 -0.48 -15.69
CA ILE A 92 3.51 -1.11 -16.95
C ILE A 92 4.92 -0.61 -17.30
N SER A 93 5.83 -1.54 -17.57
CA SER A 93 7.20 -1.24 -17.98
C SER A 93 7.30 -1.22 -19.50
N ASP A 94 7.93 -0.18 -20.04
CA ASP A 94 8.37 -0.10 -21.43
C ASP A 94 9.84 -0.53 -21.52
N GLU A 95 10.12 -1.78 -21.14
CA GLU A 95 11.45 -2.40 -21.18
C GLU A 95 12.60 -1.53 -20.59
N GLY A 96 12.30 -0.80 -19.50
CA GLY A 96 13.27 0.06 -18.81
C GLY A 96 13.41 1.47 -19.37
N ILE A 97 12.64 1.86 -20.39
CA ILE A 97 12.58 3.23 -20.91
C ILE A 97 11.77 4.12 -19.97
N ALA A 98 10.56 3.66 -19.63
CA ALA A 98 9.63 4.35 -18.74
C ALA A 98 8.75 3.34 -17.97
N LEU A 99 8.21 3.80 -16.85
CA LEU A 99 7.15 3.10 -16.12
C LEU A 99 5.88 3.94 -16.14
N TYR A 100 4.75 3.31 -16.42
CA TYR A 100 3.44 3.92 -16.42
C TYR A 100 2.60 3.29 -15.31
N ILE A 101 2.39 4.01 -14.20
CA ILE A 101 1.46 3.62 -13.15
C ILE A 101 0.06 3.58 -13.79
N SER A 102 -0.48 2.37 -13.87
CA SER A 102 -1.80 2.09 -14.42
C SER A 102 -2.84 2.14 -13.31
N GLU A 103 -2.50 1.65 -12.11
CA GLU A 103 -3.39 1.70 -10.95
C GLU A 103 -2.60 2.06 -9.70
N LEU A 104 -3.14 2.98 -8.91
CA LEU A 104 -2.75 3.23 -7.54
C LEU A 104 -4.02 3.20 -6.69
N TYR A 105 -4.13 2.18 -5.83
CA TYR A 105 -5.30 2.00 -5.00
C TYR A 105 -4.90 1.93 -3.53
N VAL A 106 -5.60 2.69 -2.70
CA VAL A 106 -5.55 2.59 -1.23
C VAL A 106 -6.96 2.49 -0.70
N LYS A 107 -7.22 1.48 0.14
CA LYS A 107 -8.51 1.28 0.82
C LYS A 107 -8.91 2.56 1.55
N GLU A 108 -10.18 2.90 1.51
CA GLU A 108 -10.70 4.18 1.99
C GLU A 108 -10.30 4.47 3.45
N GLU A 109 -10.44 3.47 4.32
CA GLU A 109 -10.09 3.57 5.74
C GLU A 109 -8.58 3.72 6.00
N HIS A 110 -7.75 3.49 4.99
CA HIS A 110 -6.29 3.65 5.03
C HIS A 110 -5.79 4.84 4.20
N ARG A 111 -6.67 5.66 3.59
CA ARG A 111 -6.27 6.86 2.84
C ARG A 111 -5.73 7.94 3.78
N ASN A 112 -4.99 8.91 3.23
CA ASN A 112 -4.33 9.99 3.99
C ASN A 112 -3.31 9.54 5.07
N SER A 113 -2.91 8.27 5.05
CA SER A 113 -1.91 7.70 5.98
C SER A 113 -0.48 7.64 5.40
N GLY A 114 -0.29 8.13 4.18
CA GLY A 114 1.00 8.08 3.46
C GLY A 114 1.25 6.80 2.64
N ILE A 115 0.36 5.80 2.70
CA ILE A 115 0.54 4.51 1.99
C ILE A 115 0.69 4.70 0.47
N GLY A 116 -0.15 5.52 -0.16
CA GLY A 116 -0.04 5.76 -1.61
C GLY A 116 1.31 6.38 -2.00
N HIS A 117 1.82 7.29 -1.17
CA HIS A 117 3.13 7.90 -1.41
C HIS A 117 4.26 6.88 -1.23
N ALA A 118 4.18 6.05 -0.19
CA ALA A 118 5.16 5.00 0.07
C ALA A 118 5.19 3.95 -1.06
N LEU A 119 4.04 3.62 -1.66
CA LEU A 119 3.96 2.75 -2.84
C LEU A 119 4.69 3.36 -4.05
N ILE A 120 4.51 4.67 -4.31
CA ILE A 120 5.23 5.37 -5.37
C ILE A 120 6.74 5.43 -5.09
N GLU A 121 7.14 5.77 -3.86
CA GLU A 121 8.55 5.81 -3.49
C GLU A 121 9.21 4.44 -3.60
N ARG A 122 8.48 3.34 -3.35
CA ARG A 122 8.99 2.00 -3.60
C ARG A 122 9.32 1.77 -5.07
N ILE A 123 8.44 2.16 -6.00
CA ILE A 123 8.73 2.09 -7.43
C ILE A 123 9.97 2.93 -7.77
N LYS A 124 10.02 4.19 -7.33
CA LYS A 124 11.15 5.08 -7.62
C LYS A 124 12.48 4.55 -7.06
N HIS A 125 12.45 3.91 -5.90
CA HIS A 125 13.62 3.29 -5.28
C HIS A 125 14.13 2.09 -6.09
N ASP A 126 13.24 1.22 -6.56
CA ASP A 126 13.63 0.01 -7.30
C ASP A 126 13.99 0.33 -8.78
N PHE A 127 13.51 1.46 -9.31
CA PHE A 127 13.68 1.90 -10.70
C PHE A 127 14.31 3.31 -10.82
N GLN A 128 15.45 3.53 -10.16
CA GLN A 128 16.06 4.86 -9.99
C GLN A 128 16.46 5.56 -11.31
N THR A 129 16.70 4.80 -12.36
CA THR A 129 17.16 5.31 -13.67
C THR A 129 16.02 5.52 -14.67
N VAL A 130 14.79 5.12 -14.31
CA VAL A 130 13.64 5.11 -15.21
C VAL A 130 12.67 6.22 -14.79
N THR A 131 12.11 6.92 -15.77
CA THR A 131 11.07 7.92 -15.45
C THR A 131 9.74 7.21 -15.17
N VAL A 132 9.10 7.59 -14.08
CA VAL A 132 7.79 7.06 -13.67
C VAL A 132 6.70 8.09 -13.97
N TYR A 133 5.71 7.69 -14.76
CA TYR A 133 4.52 8.47 -15.09
C TYR A 133 3.29 7.83 -14.44
N ALA A 134 2.30 8.65 -14.08
CA ALA A 134 1.00 8.14 -13.65
C ALA A 134 -0.05 8.47 -14.70
N LEU A 135 -0.81 7.46 -15.12
CA LEU A 135 -2.00 7.64 -15.93
C LEU A 135 -3.16 7.89 -14.94
N SER A 136 -3.60 9.13 -14.80
CA SER A 136 -4.59 9.49 -13.79
C SER A 136 -5.57 10.53 -14.27
N ASP A 137 -6.79 10.39 -13.77
CA ASP A 137 -7.90 11.35 -13.77
C ASP A 137 -8.00 12.16 -12.46
N GLU A 138 -7.16 11.85 -11.46
CA GLU A 138 -7.15 12.42 -10.11
C GLU A 138 -5.89 13.29 -9.86
N ASP A 139 -5.76 14.37 -10.62
CA ASP A 139 -4.59 15.27 -10.61
C ASP A 139 -4.24 15.83 -9.22
N THR A 140 -5.26 16.08 -8.37
CA THR A 140 -5.09 16.74 -7.05
C THR A 140 -4.14 15.96 -6.14
N TYR A 141 -4.20 14.63 -6.16
CA TYR A 141 -3.34 13.79 -5.34
C TYR A 141 -1.87 13.97 -5.70
N TYR A 142 -1.56 13.97 -7.00
CA TYR A 142 -0.19 14.07 -7.49
C TYR A 142 0.38 15.48 -7.30
N LEU A 143 -0.42 16.51 -7.57
CA LEU A 143 -0.01 17.91 -7.37
C LEU A 143 0.34 18.21 -5.91
N LYS A 144 -0.42 17.67 -4.95
CA LYS A 144 -0.13 17.82 -3.51
C LYS A 144 1.23 17.26 -3.11
N HIS A 145 1.72 16.24 -3.82
CA HIS A 145 3.03 15.63 -3.58
C HIS A 145 4.15 16.26 -4.43
N GLY A 146 3.89 17.38 -5.11
CA GLY A 146 4.87 18.13 -5.90
C GLY A 146 5.17 17.52 -7.27
N TYR A 147 4.40 16.52 -7.71
CA TYR A 147 4.51 16.00 -9.07
C TYR A 147 3.94 17.00 -10.08
N ARG A 148 4.50 16.98 -11.29
CA ARG A 148 4.11 17.89 -12.36
C ARG A 148 3.24 17.15 -13.39
N ARG A 149 2.21 17.80 -13.89
CA ARG A 149 1.42 17.31 -15.02
C ARG A 149 2.27 17.34 -16.29
N ILE A 150 2.38 16.21 -16.97
CA ILE A 150 3.10 16.07 -18.25
C ILE A 150 2.14 15.52 -19.29
N GLY A 151 1.75 16.33 -20.28
CA GLY A 151 0.89 15.90 -21.38
C GLY A 151 -0.57 15.66 -21.02
N SER A 152 -1.29 14.97 -21.92
CA SER A 152 -2.69 14.54 -21.77
C SER A 152 -2.85 13.14 -22.38
N VAL A 153 -3.82 12.37 -21.90
CA VAL A 153 -4.22 11.08 -22.50
C VAL A 153 -5.41 11.30 -23.43
N PHE A 154 -5.40 10.64 -24.59
CA PHE A 154 -6.48 10.68 -25.59
C PHE A 154 -6.96 9.26 -25.89
N GLU A 155 -8.27 9.08 -26.01
CA GLU A 155 -8.90 7.88 -26.59
C GLU A 155 -9.04 8.07 -28.11
N ILE A 156 -8.81 7.02 -28.89
CA ILE A 156 -8.79 7.05 -30.38
C ILE A 156 -9.71 5.96 -30.93
#